data_AF-A0A1G9ZQ67-F1
#
_entry.id   AF-A0A1G9ZQ67-F1
#
_cell.length_a   1.000
_cell.length_b   1.000
_cell.length_c   1.000
_cell.angle_alpha   90.00
_cell.angle_beta   90.00
_cell.angle_gamma   90.00
#
_symmetry.space_group_name_H-M   'P 1'
#
loop_
_entity.id
_entity.type
_entity.pdbx_description
1 polymer ?
#
loop_
_entity_poly.entity_id
_entity_poly.type
_entity_poly.pdbx_seq_one_letter_code
_entity_poly.pdbx_strand_id
1 'polypeptide(L)' 'MLEQVKHGRTRQCPECETATVNVQGVDACPRCAWVDK' A
#
# COMPACT_ATOMS: atom_id res chain seq x y z
N MET A 1 -16.72 2.68 22.25
CA MET A 1 -15.28 2.43 22.05
C MET A 1 -15.16 1.80 20.67
N LEU A 2 -15.03 2.63 19.64
CA LEU A 2 -15.00 2.18 18.25
C LEU A 2 -13.54 2.00 17.84
N GLU A 3 -13.00 0.82 18.11
CA GLU A 3 -11.72 0.34 17.59
C GLU A 3 -11.86 0.05 16.09
N GLN A 4 -12.29 1.05 15.31
CA GLN A 4 -12.05 1.04 13.88
C GLN A 4 -10.65 1.58 13.68
N VAL A 5 -9.67 0.72 14.00
CA VAL A 5 -8.34 0.87 13.47
C VAL A 5 -8.54 0.89 11.97
N LYS A 6 -8.50 2.09 11.38
CA LYS A 6 -8.41 2.29 9.94
C LYS A 6 -7.10 1.65 9.52
N HIS A 7 -7.07 0.33 9.41
CA HIS A 7 -6.18 -0.34 8.48
C HIS A 7 -6.67 0.13 7.10
N GLY A 8 -6.25 1.35 6.73
CA GLY A 8 -6.15 1.71 5.32
C GLY A 8 -5.49 0.49 4.68
N ARG A 9 -6.23 -0.14 3.78
CA ARG A 9 -5.94 -1.46 3.24
C ARG A 9 -4.55 -1.36 2.62
N THR A 10 -3.50 -1.67 3.40
CA THR A 10 -2.13 -1.55 2.97
C THR A 10 -1.98 -2.59 1.87
N ARG A 11 -2.10 -2.16 0.63
CA ARG A 11 -1.89 -3.03 -0.51
C ARG A 11 -0.46 -3.54 -0.39
N GLN A 12 -0.28 -4.83 -0.61
CA GLN A 12 1.03 -5.42 -0.70
C GLN A 12 1.41 -5.45 -2.17
N CYS A 13 2.67 -5.16 -2.46
CA CYS A 13 3.18 -5.26 -3.81
C CYS A 13 3.11 -6.74 -4.25
N PRO A 14 2.51 -7.05 -5.41
CA PRO A 14 2.39 -8.43 -5.88
C PRO A 14 3.76 -9.06 -6.22
N GLU A 15 4.78 -8.25 -6.49
CA GLU A 15 6.11 -8.72 -6.90
C GLU A 15 7.01 -9.12 -5.71
N CYS A 16 6.89 -8.41 -4.58
CA CYS A 16 7.84 -8.55 -3.48
C CYS A 16 7.19 -8.52 -2.10
N GLU A 17 5.86 -8.61 -2.04
CA GLU A 17 5.02 -8.68 -0.83
C GLU A 17 5.22 -7.50 0.14
N THR A 18 5.91 -6.46 -0.31
CA THR A 18 6.24 -5.28 0.49
C THR A 18 5.04 -4.36 0.55
N ALA A 19 4.76 -3.79 1.73
CA ALA A 19 3.72 -2.78 1.90
C ALA A 19 3.89 -1.64 0.88
N THR A 20 2.85 -1.38 0.09
CA THR A 20 2.82 -0.25 -0.82
C THR A 20 2.51 1.02 -0.04
N VAL A 21 3.05 2.12 -0.53
CA VAL A 21 2.75 3.46 -0.06
C VAL A 21 1.83 4.11 -1.07
N ASN A 22 0.76 4.75 -0.58
CA ASN A 22 -0.09 5.52 -1.45
C ASN A 22 0.51 6.93 -1.61
N VAL A 23 0.85 7.29 -2.85
CA VAL A 23 1.38 8.60 -3.21
C VAL A 23 0.37 9.26 -4.15
N GLN A 24 -0.31 10.31 -3.68
CA GLN A 24 -1.31 11.04 -4.47
C GLN A 24 -2.45 10.17 -5.03
N GLY A 25 -2.88 9.14 -4.31
CA GLY A 25 -3.90 8.21 -4.77
C GLY A 25 -3.37 7.01 -5.56
N VAL A 26 -2.06 6.97 -5.85
CA VAL A 26 -1.40 5.88 -6.59
C VAL A 26 -0.65 4.98 -5.61
N ASP A 27 -0.90 3.67 -5.65
CA ASP A 27 -0.13 2.71 -4.84
C ASP A 27 1.22 2.43 -5.49
N ALA A 28 2.30 2.72 -4.78
CA ALA A 28 3.67 2.49 -5.23
C ALA A 28 4.44 1.61 -4.24
N CYS A 29 5.26 0.70 -4.75
CA CYS A 29 6.16 -0.10 -3.93
C CYS A 29 7.53 0.58 -3.82
N PRO A 30 8.02 0.90 -2.61
CA PRO A 30 9.31 1.55 -2.43
C PRO A 30 10.51 0.62 -2.69
N ARG A 31 10.30 -0.69 -2.80
CA ARG A 31 11.38 -1.68 -2.90
C ARG A 31 11.73 -2.06 -4.34
N CYS A 32 10.71 -2.27 -5.17
CA CYS A 32 10.87 -2.70 -6.57
C CYS A 32 10.37 -1.66 -7.57
N ALA A 33 9.95 -0.48 -7.12
CA ALA A 33 9.38 0.59 -7.95
C ALA A 33 8.13 0.17 -8.76
N TRP A 34 7.41 -0.85 -8.31
CA TRP A 34 6.09 -1.21 -8.84
C TRP A 34 5.08 -0.09 -8.57
N VAL A 35 4.17 0.17 -9.52
CA VAL A 35 3.15 1.21 -9.42
C VAL A 35 1.82 0.68 -9.98
N ASP A 36 0.75 0.79 -9.18
CA ASP A 36 -0.63 0.51 -9.60
C ASP A 36 -1.19 1.76 -10.28
N LYS A 37 -1.35 1.72 -11.62
CA LYS A 37 -1.95 2.81 -12.39
C LYS A 37 -3.48 2.75 -12.40
#